data_AF-A0A4Z2IDL3-F1
#
_entry.id   AF-A0A4Z2IDL3-F1
#
_cell.length_a   1.000
_cell.length_b   1.000
_cell.length_c   1.000
_cell.angle_alpha   90.00
_cell.angle_beta   90.00
_cell.angle_gamma   90.00
#
_symmetry.space_group_name_H-M   'P 1'
#
loop_
_entity.id
_entity.type
_entity.pdbx_description
1 polymer ?
#
loop_
_entity_poly.entity_id
_entity_poly.type
_entity_poly.pdbx_seq_one_letter_code
_entity_poly.pdbx_strand_id
1 'polypeptide(L)'
;MADIKLDTSADSSVVLPNPNAPSPPNNPLSRKLNKILETRLDNDKEMLEALKALSVFFTDNTLRTRRNLRGDIERRSLSINEDFARIFKDVKEELESVHEDVQAMSICSEEMTNRLKAAKAQTQDLIVKTNKLQTEK
;
A
#
# COMPACT_ATOMS: atom_id res chain seq x y z
N MET A 1 -62.36 27.68 47.84
CA MET A 1 -60.97 28.16 47.63
C MET A 1 -60.66 27.86 46.17
N ALA A 2 -61.19 28.57 45.19
CA ALA A 2 -61.10 30.02 44.95
C ALA A 2 -59.63 30.49 44.87
N ASP A 3 -59.38 31.24 43.80
CA ASP A 3 -58.23 32.12 43.54
C ASP A 3 -57.03 31.53 42.76
N ILE A 4 -56.48 32.13 41.71
CA ILE A 4 -56.75 33.38 40.99
C ILE A 4 -56.16 33.20 39.57
N LYS A 5 -56.93 33.61 38.56
CA LYS A 5 -56.50 33.86 37.18
C LYS A 5 -55.89 35.27 37.16
N LEU A 6 -54.60 35.40 36.85
CA LEU A 6 -53.96 36.68 36.58
C LEU A 6 -53.29 36.63 35.20
N ASP A 7 -54.01 37.24 34.27
CA ASP A 7 -53.57 37.76 32.99
C ASP A 7 -52.47 38.81 33.22
N THR A 8 -51.38 38.76 32.45
CA THR A 8 -50.48 39.90 32.28
C THR A 8 -49.70 39.77 30.97
N SER A 9 -50.28 40.39 29.93
CA SER A 9 -49.63 41.05 28.78
C SER A 9 -48.42 40.36 28.14
N ALA A 10 -48.68 39.75 26.98
CA ALA A 10 -47.69 39.56 25.94
C ALA A 10 -47.25 40.94 25.40
N ASP A 11 -46.14 41.46 25.91
CA ASP A 11 -45.47 42.59 25.27
C ASP A 11 -44.73 42.09 24.03
N SER A 12 -45.18 42.62 22.90
CA SER A 12 -44.69 42.32 21.57
C SER A 12 -43.38 43.04 21.33
N SER A 13 -42.25 42.40 21.65
CA SER A 13 -40.97 42.83 21.09
C SER A 13 -40.82 42.32 19.66
N VAL A 14 -41.51 43.01 18.74
CA VAL A 14 -41.23 42.93 17.31
C VAL A 14 -39.77 43.31 17.11
N VAL A 15 -38.92 42.32 16.82
CA VAL A 15 -37.55 42.55 16.35
C VAL A 15 -37.66 43.23 14.99
N LEU A 16 -37.60 44.56 15.01
CA LEU A 16 -37.46 45.37 13.80
C LEU A 16 -36.15 44.97 13.11
N PRO A 17 -36.15 44.64 11.80
CA PRO A 17 -34.92 44.43 11.07
C PRO A 17 -34.19 45.78 11.00
N ASN A 18 -33.01 45.85 11.62
CA ASN A 18 -32.12 47.00 11.51
C ASN A 18 -31.79 47.25 10.02
N PRO A 19 -32.18 48.39 9.42
CA PRO A 19 -31.99 48.65 7.99
C PRO A 19 -30.54 48.98 7.63
N ASN A 20 -29.63 49.00 8.61
CA ASN A 20 -28.23 49.38 8.43
C ASN A 20 -27.22 48.29 8.83
N ALA A 21 -27.64 47.01 8.83
CA ALA A 21 -26.67 45.92 8.82
C ALA A 21 -26.00 45.90 7.43
N PRO A 22 -24.66 45.99 7.32
CA PRO A 22 -24.00 45.79 6.05
C PRO A 22 -24.40 44.39 5.55
N SER A 23 -25.14 44.34 4.45
CA SER A 23 -25.42 43.10 3.74
C SER A 23 -24.09 42.35 3.60
N PRO A 24 -24.00 41.06 3.98
CA PRO A 24 -22.75 40.32 3.84
C PRO A 24 -22.28 40.51 2.40
N PRO A 25 -21.00 40.85 2.17
CA PRO A 25 -20.51 41.17 0.84
C PRO A 25 -20.61 39.90 0.00
N ASN A 26 -21.74 39.72 -0.68
CA ASN A 26 -22.00 38.59 -1.56
C ASN A 26 -21.27 38.79 -2.90
N ASN A 27 -20.10 39.43 -2.83
CA ASN A 27 -19.23 39.69 -3.94
C ASN A 27 -18.62 38.34 -4.39
N PRO A 28 -18.75 37.97 -5.68
CA PRO A 28 -18.17 36.74 -6.21
C PRO A 28 -16.65 36.63 -5.98
N LEU A 29 -15.93 37.75 -5.85
CA LEU A 29 -14.52 37.76 -5.48
C LEU A 29 -14.32 37.36 -4.01
N SER A 30 -15.11 37.89 -3.08
CA SER A 30 -15.07 37.49 -1.67
C SER A 30 -15.41 36.01 -1.49
N ARG A 31 -16.36 35.48 -2.28
CA ARG A 31 -16.66 34.03 -2.31
C ARG A 31 -15.49 33.20 -2.86
N LYS A 32 -14.82 33.65 -3.92
CA LYS A 32 -13.62 32.97 -4.45
C LYS A 32 -12.46 33.03 -3.44
N LEU A 33 -12.23 34.18 -2.82
CA LEU A 33 -11.19 34.38 -1.82
C LEU A 33 -11.44 33.47 -0.61
N ASN A 34 -12.65 33.50 -0.04
CA ASN A 34 -13.02 32.63 1.08
C ASN A 34 -12.88 31.17 0.70
N LYS A 35 -13.33 30.76 -0.49
CA LYS A 35 -13.15 29.38 -0.96
C LYS A 35 -11.69 28.97 -1.03
N ILE A 36 -10.81 29.83 -1.55
CA ILE A 36 -9.36 29.56 -1.61
C ILE A 36 -8.77 29.46 -0.20
N LEU A 37 -9.14 30.39 0.70
CA LEU A 37 -8.68 30.40 2.09
C LEU A 37 -9.18 29.18 2.88
N GLU A 38 -10.41 28.72 2.61
CA GLU A 38 -11.02 27.53 3.21
C GLU A 38 -10.39 26.23 2.69
N THR A 39 -9.83 26.24 1.48
CA THR A 39 -9.22 25.03 0.88
C THR A 39 -7.96 24.57 1.63
N ARG A 40 -7.43 25.36 2.59
CA ARG A 40 -6.30 25.07 3.53
C ARG A 40 -5.51 23.80 3.21
N LEU A 41 -4.79 23.83 2.08
CA LEU A 41 -4.03 22.67 1.59
C LEU A 41 -2.83 22.34 2.48
N ASP A 42 -2.36 23.31 3.27
CA ASP A 42 -1.13 23.20 4.06
C ASP A 42 -1.22 22.18 5.21
N ASN A 43 -2.43 21.85 5.65
CA ASN A 43 -2.65 20.90 6.74
C ASN A 43 -2.88 19.46 6.25
N ASP A 44 -3.13 19.27 4.94
CA ASP A 44 -3.41 17.97 4.35
C ASP A 44 -2.21 17.49 3.53
N LYS A 45 -1.28 16.86 4.24
CA LYS A 45 -0.04 16.34 3.66
C LYS A 45 -0.31 15.28 2.58
N GLU A 46 -1.30 14.42 2.78
CA GLU A 46 -1.64 13.35 1.83
C GLU A 46 -2.20 13.94 0.53
N MET A 47 -3.09 14.93 0.63
CA MET A 47 -3.59 15.65 -0.53
C MET A 47 -2.47 16.37 -1.29
N LEU A 48 -1.54 17.03 -0.58
CA LEU A 48 -0.38 17.67 -1.20
C LEU A 48 0.53 16.66 -1.92
N GLU A 49 0.78 15.49 -1.33
CA GLU A 49 1.55 14.42 -1.95
C GLU A 49 0.83 13.85 -3.18
N ALA A 50 -0.48 13.62 -3.11
CA ALA A 50 -1.27 13.19 -4.25
C ALA A 50 -1.24 14.21 -5.40
N LEU A 51 -1.36 15.51 -5.09
CA LEU A 51 -1.25 16.59 -6.08
C LEU A 51 0.15 16.68 -6.69
N LYS A 52 1.21 16.47 -5.90
CA LYS A 52 2.59 16.36 -6.41
C LYS A 52 2.78 15.15 -7.31
N ALA A 53 2.18 14.01 -6.97
CA ALA A 53 2.25 12.82 -7.82
C ALA A 53 1.49 13.03 -9.15
N LEU A 54 0.36 13.74 -9.11
CA LEU A 54 -0.43 14.13 -10.28
C LEU A 54 0.34 15.08 -11.21
N SER A 55 1.05 16.06 -10.66
CA SER A 55 1.75 17.07 -11.47
C SER A 55 2.88 16.50 -12.33
N VAL A 56 3.43 15.33 -11.99
CA VAL A 56 4.46 14.64 -12.79
C VAL A 56 3.94 14.27 -14.19
N PHE A 57 2.64 13.96 -14.33
CA PHE A 57 2.06 13.50 -15.60
C PHE A 57 0.89 14.35 -16.09
N PHE A 58 0.33 15.21 -15.24
CA PHE A 58 -0.71 16.16 -15.59
C PHE A 58 -0.11 17.56 -15.74
N THR A 59 0.67 17.78 -16.80
CA THR A 59 1.42 19.02 -17.03
C THR A 59 0.54 20.17 -17.55
N ASP A 60 -0.50 19.85 -18.32
CA ASP A 60 -1.35 20.83 -18.97
C ASP A 60 -2.78 20.83 -18.41
N ASN A 61 -3.23 21.98 -17.90
CA ASN A 61 -4.59 22.15 -17.40
C ASN A 61 -5.55 22.62 -18.50
N THR A 62 -5.94 21.69 -19.36
CA THR A 62 -6.96 21.92 -20.40
C THR A 62 -8.29 21.25 -20.02
N LEU A 63 -9.38 21.63 -20.70
CA LEU A 63 -10.67 20.95 -20.52
C LEU A 63 -10.58 19.45 -20.88
N ARG A 64 -9.80 19.12 -21.92
CA ARG A 64 -9.61 17.74 -22.38
C ARG A 64 -8.85 16.91 -21.35
N THR A 65 -7.70 17.38 -20.89
CA THR A 65 -6.89 16.66 -19.89
C THR A 65 -7.69 16.48 -18.61
N ARG A 66 -8.41 17.49 -18.13
CA ARG A 66 -9.27 17.38 -16.95
C ARG A 66 -10.38 16.32 -17.10
N ARG A 67 -11.03 16.25 -18.27
CA ARG A 67 -12.06 15.24 -18.57
C ARG A 67 -11.49 13.82 -18.57
N ASN A 68 -10.25 13.66 -19.01
CA ASN A 68 -9.61 12.36 -19.15
C ASN A 68 -8.82 11.90 -17.92
N LEU A 69 -8.53 12.82 -16.97
CA LEU A 69 -7.64 12.61 -15.84
C LEU A 69 -7.92 11.31 -15.07
N ARG A 70 -9.18 11.01 -14.78
CA ARG A 70 -9.55 9.77 -14.09
C ARG A 70 -9.12 8.54 -14.88
N GLY A 71 -9.42 8.49 -16.17
CA GLY A 71 -9.04 7.37 -17.02
C GLY A 71 -7.53 7.27 -17.22
N ASP A 72 -6.81 8.40 -17.22
CA ASP A 72 -5.35 8.42 -17.27
C ASP A 72 -4.73 7.85 -15.98
N ILE A 73 -5.27 8.22 -14.82
CA ILE A 73 -4.87 7.65 -13.51
C ILE A 73 -5.12 6.13 -13.50
N GLU A 74 -6.31 5.70 -13.92
CA GLU A 74 -6.68 4.27 -13.94
C GLU A 74 -5.76 3.47 -14.87
N ARG A 75 -5.49 3.96 -16.09
CA ARG A 75 -4.56 3.31 -17.03
C ARG A 75 -3.15 3.23 -16.48
N ARG A 76 -2.65 4.30 -15.85
CA ARG A 76 -1.32 4.32 -15.24
C ARG A 76 -1.22 3.31 -14.10
N SER A 77 -2.25 3.24 -13.24
CA SER A 77 -2.34 2.26 -12.16
C SER A 77 -2.29 0.83 -12.70
N LEU A 78 -3.07 0.56 -13.76
CA LEU A 78 -3.08 -0.75 -14.43
C LEU A 78 -1.68 -1.11 -14.97
N SER A 79 -1.05 -0.20 -15.72
CA SER A 79 0.29 -0.40 -16.29
C SER A 79 1.34 -0.69 -15.21
N ILE A 80 1.31 0.04 -14.08
CA ILE A 80 2.22 -0.19 -12.96
C ILE A 80 2.01 -1.59 -12.38
N ASN A 81 0.76 -2.02 -12.21
CA ASN A 81 0.45 -3.34 -11.67
C ASN A 81 0.85 -4.47 -12.62
N GLU A 82 0.66 -4.29 -13.93
CA GLU A 82 1.11 -5.22 -14.95
C GLU A 82 2.64 -5.36 -14.96
N ASP A 83 3.35 -4.23 -14.89
CA ASP A 83 4.82 -4.22 -14.80
C ASP A 83 5.30 -4.89 -13.51
N PHE A 84 4.66 -4.61 -12.37
CA PHE A 84 4.96 -5.26 -11.10
C PHE A 84 4.78 -6.77 -11.20
N ALA A 85 3.65 -7.23 -11.74
CA ALA A 85 3.37 -8.66 -11.88
C ALA A 85 4.39 -9.35 -12.80
N ARG A 86 4.77 -8.70 -13.91
CA ARG A 86 5.79 -9.22 -14.84
C ARG A 86 7.15 -9.35 -14.15
N ILE A 87 7.64 -8.28 -13.55
CA ILE A 87 8.96 -8.27 -12.88
C ILE A 87 8.98 -9.27 -11.71
N PHE A 88 7.90 -9.33 -10.93
CA PHE A 88 7.82 -10.25 -9.80
C PHE A 88 7.78 -11.71 -10.26
N LYS A 89 7.17 -12.00 -11.41
CA LYS A 89 7.21 -13.32 -12.01
C LYS A 89 8.65 -13.74 -12.34
N ASP A 90 9.43 -12.86 -12.97
CA ASP A 90 10.83 -13.16 -13.30
C ASP A 90 11.64 -13.47 -12.02
N VAL A 91 11.46 -12.68 -10.96
CA VAL A 91 12.10 -12.91 -9.65
C VAL A 91 11.67 -14.25 -9.03
N LYS A 92 10.39 -14.60 -9.14
CA LYS A 92 9.84 -15.87 -8.65
C LYS A 92 10.50 -17.06 -9.37
N GLU A 93 10.58 -17.00 -10.70
CA GLU A 93 11.15 -18.08 -11.52
C GLU A 93 12.64 -18.30 -11.20
N GLU A 94 13.41 -17.21 -11.05
CA GLU A 94 14.81 -17.30 -10.62
C GLU A 94 14.96 -17.89 -9.21
N LEU A 95 14.09 -17.50 -8.27
CA LEU A 95 14.11 -18.04 -6.91
C LEU A 95 13.73 -19.53 -6.89
N GLU A 96 12.77 -19.96 -7.72
CA GLU A 96 12.39 -21.36 -7.88
C GLU A 96 13.56 -22.19 -8.45
N SER A 97 14.28 -21.67 -9.46
CA SER A 97 15.48 -22.33 -9.98
C SER A 97 16.56 -22.52 -8.91
N VAL A 98 16.84 -21.49 -8.11
CA VAL A 98 17.81 -21.60 -7.00
C VAL A 98 17.34 -22.62 -5.95
N HIS A 99 16.04 -22.67 -5.67
CA HIS A 99 15.48 -23.64 -4.74
C HIS A 99 15.68 -25.08 -5.24
N GLU A 100 15.40 -25.33 -6.51
CA GLU A 100 15.61 -26.64 -7.16
C GLU A 100 17.09 -27.06 -7.12
N ASP A 101 18.01 -26.16 -7.43
CA ASP A 101 19.45 -26.41 -7.37
C ASP A 101 19.92 -26.78 -5.96
N VAL A 102 19.47 -26.05 -4.94
CA VAL A 102 19.80 -26.34 -3.54
C VAL A 102 19.23 -27.70 -3.12
N GLN A 103 18.01 -28.03 -3.55
CA GLN A 103 17.40 -29.33 -3.27
C GLN A 103 18.19 -30.46 -3.93
N ALA A 104 18.56 -30.31 -5.20
CA ALA A 104 19.39 -31.28 -5.92
C ALA A 104 20.76 -31.47 -5.23
N MET A 105 21.39 -30.38 -4.79
CA MET A 105 22.65 -30.43 -4.05
C MET A 105 22.50 -31.17 -2.71
N SER A 106 21.40 -30.94 -1.99
CA SER A 106 21.10 -31.65 -0.74
C SER A 106 21.00 -33.16 -0.98
N ILE A 107 20.26 -33.58 -2.00
CA ILE A 107 20.09 -34.99 -2.36
C ILE A 107 21.45 -35.62 -2.71
N CYS A 108 22.23 -34.96 -3.58
CA CYS A 108 23.55 -35.46 -3.98
C CYS A 108 24.52 -35.59 -2.79
N SER A 109 24.50 -34.63 -1.87
CA SER A 109 25.32 -34.67 -0.65
C SER A 109 24.94 -35.84 0.26
N GLU A 110 23.63 -36.11 0.41
CA GLU A 110 23.14 -37.24 1.17
C GLU A 110 23.52 -38.58 0.54
N GLU A 111 23.35 -38.71 -0.79
CA GLU A 111 23.77 -39.89 -1.55
C GLU A 111 25.28 -40.15 -1.39
N MET A 112 26.10 -39.11 -1.54
CA MET A 112 27.56 -39.22 -1.39
C MET A 112 27.94 -39.66 0.03
N THR A 113 27.29 -39.08 1.03
CA THR A 113 27.48 -39.46 2.43
C THR A 113 27.12 -40.93 2.67
N ASN A 114 26.01 -41.40 2.09
CA ASN A 114 25.57 -42.78 2.24
C ASN A 114 26.51 -43.77 1.53
N ARG A 115 27.02 -43.42 0.34
CA ARG A 115 28.04 -44.23 -0.36
C ARG A 115 29.34 -44.32 0.42
N LEU A 116 29.79 -43.21 1.03
CA LEU A 116 31.00 -43.21 1.87
C LEU A 116 30.82 -44.10 3.11
N LYS A 117 29.65 -44.02 3.77
CA LYS A 117 29.33 -44.91 4.90
C LYS A 117 29.34 -46.39 4.48
N ALA A 118 28.76 -46.73 3.34
CA ALA A 118 28.76 -48.10 2.81
C ALA A 118 30.17 -48.60 2.48
N ALA A 119 30.97 -47.81 1.78
CA ALA A 119 32.35 -48.16 1.45
C ALA A 119 33.23 -48.34 2.71
N LYS A 120 33.04 -47.49 3.72
CA LYS A 120 33.69 -47.63 5.03
C LYS A 120 33.30 -48.95 5.71
N ALA A 121 32.01 -49.28 5.74
CA ALA A 121 31.53 -50.52 6.35
C ALA A 121 32.09 -51.77 5.64
N GLN A 122 32.09 -51.77 4.30
CA GLN A 122 32.65 -52.86 3.51
C GLN A 122 34.16 -53.02 3.72
N THR A 123 34.90 -51.91 3.77
CA THR A 123 36.36 -51.92 4.04
C THR A 123 36.65 -52.45 5.44
N GLN A 124 35.86 -52.05 6.45
CA GLN A 124 35.99 -52.56 7.81
C GLN A 124 35.77 -54.08 7.87
N ASP A 125 34.75 -54.61 7.20
CA ASP A 125 34.48 -56.06 7.14
C ASP A 125 35.63 -56.83 6.47
N LEU A 126 36.17 -56.31 5.36
CA LEU A 126 37.35 -56.88 4.69
C LEU A 126 38.58 -56.93 5.60
N ILE A 127 38.85 -55.86 6.36
CA ILE A 127 39.96 -55.82 7.33
C ILE A 127 39.78 -56.89 8.42
N VAL A 128 38.57 -57.02 8.97
CA VAL A 128 38.27 -58.04 9.99
C VAL A 128 38.50 -59.45 9.45
N LYS A 129 37.97 -59.77 8.26
CA LYS A 129 38.17 -61.06 7.59
C LYS A 129 39.64 -61.35 7.31
N THR A 130 40.39 -60.35 6.83
CA THR A 130 41.82 -60.50 6.52
C THR A 130 42.65 -60.77 7.77
N ASN A 131 42.40 -60.03 8.86
CA ASN A 131 43.08 -60.26 10.13
C ASN A 131 42.78 -61.66 10.69
N LYS A 132 41.52 -62.11 10.65
CA LYS A 132 41.15 -63.45 11.10
C LYS A 132 41.91 -64.54 10.35
N LEU A 133 42.00 -64.42 9.02
CA LEU A 133 42.74 -65.37 8.18
C LEU A 133 44.26 -65.37 8.48
N GLN A 134 44.82 -64.23 8.90
CA GLN A 134 46.24 -64.18 9.32
C GLN A 134 46.47 -64.90 10.65
N THR A 135 45.52 -64.85 11.58
CA THR A 135 45.62 -65.53 12.88
C THR A 135 45.39 -67.05 12.80
N GLU A 136 44.76 -67.53 11.73
CA GLU A 136 44.50 -68.97 11.50
C GLU A 136 45.66 -69.70 10.80
N LYS A 137 46.78 -69.02 10.50
CA LYS A 137 48.04 -69.59 10.01
C LYS A 137 49.07 -69.75 11.12
#